data_AF-A0A1I0L8P0-F1
#
_entry.id   AF-A0A1I0L8P0-F1
#
_cell.length_a   1.000
_cell.length_b   1.000
_cell.length_c   1.000
_cell.angle_alpha   90.00
_cell.angle_beta   90.00
_cell.angle_gamma   90.00
#
_symmetry.space_group_name_H-M   'P 1'
#
loop_
_entity.id
_entity.type
_entity.pdbx_description
1 polymer ?
#
loop_
_entity_poly.entity_id
_entity_poly.type
_entity_poly.pdbx_seq_one_letter_code
_entity_poly.pdbx_strand_id
1 'polypeptide(L)'
;MGGWAEYAAVPTHSIAVLPDGLTTAQAAALPLAGTTALRLLRTAGAVTGSRLLLTGASGGVGHYLTEPSAAAGAEVTAVTATAERGARLRELGAAGIVHAVDEADGPFDVVLERCPAATGTPFTAPCGRCSQAPR
;
A
#
# COMPACT_ATOMS: atom_id res chain seq x y z
N MET A 1 -19.07 -6.91 -4.59
CA MET A 1 -19.25 -6.40 -3.21
C MET A 1 -20.70 -6.56 -2.83
N GLY A 2 -20.99 -7.03 -1.62
CA GLY A 2 -22.35 -7.30 -1.11
C GLY A 2 -22.41 -7.34 0.42
N GLY A 3 -21.54 -6.58 1.09
CA GLY A 3 -21.38 -6.62 2.56
C GLY A 3 -22.26 -5.62 3.33
N TRP A 4 -23.07 -4.82 2.65
CA TRP A 4 -24.05 -3.92 3.27
C TRP A 4 -25.40 -4.63 3.36
N ALA A 5 -25.44 -5.69 4.15
CA ALA A 5 -26.61 -6.52 4.39
C ALA A 5 -26.50 -7.16 5.78
N GLU A 6 -27.62 -7.55 6.36
CA GLU A 6 -27.68 -8.33 7.60
C GLU A 6 -27.04 -9.72 7.44
N TYR A 7 -27.15 -10.31 6.25
CA TYR A 7 -26.58 -11.62 5.91
C TYR A 7 -25.96 -11.59 4.50
N ALA A 8 -24.87 -12.35 4.33
CA ALA A 8 -24.24 -12.57 3.03
C ALA A 8 -23.79 -14.03 2.91
N ALA A 9 -24.17 -14.69 1.82
CA ALA A 9 -23.63 -16.00 1.47
C ALA A 9 -22.21 -15.82 0.90
N VAL A 10 -21.23 -16.49 1.49
CA VAL A 10 -19.83 -16.43 1.07
C VAL A 10 -19.24 -17.84 0.87
N PRO A 11 -18.34 -18.04 -0.11
CA PRO A 11 -17.62 -19.30 -0.23
C PRO A 11 -16.76 -19.57 1.01
N THR A 12 -16.67 -20.84 1.44
CA THR A 12 -15.90 -21.24 2.62
C THR A 12 -14.42 -20.85 2.53
N HIS A 13 -13.84 -20.86 1.33
CA HIS A 13 -12.44 -20.45 1.09
C HIS A 13 -12.21 -18.93 1.18
N SER A 14 -13.28 -18.13 1.32
CA SER A 14 -13.22 -16.67 1.50
C SER A 14 -13.45 -16.25 2.95
N ILE A 15 -13.49 -17.19 3.88
CA ILE A 15 -13.66 -16.97 5.33
C ILE A 15 -12.30 -17.19 6.00
N ALA A 16 -11.99 -16.37 7.01
CA ALA A 16 -10.82 -16.53 7.85
C ALA A 16 -11.24 -16.52 9.33
N VAL A 17 -10.48 -17.22 10.17
CA VAL A 17 -10.67 -17.18 11.63
C VAL A 17 -10.26 -15.81 12.14
N LEU A 18 -11.12 -15.18 12.94
CA LEU A 18 -10.81 -13.94 13.63
C LEU A 18 -9.81 -14.23 14.76
N PRO A 19 -8.59 -13.65 14.76
CA PRO A 19 -7.64 -13.84 15.85
C PRO A 19 -8.13 -13.22 17.16
N ASP A 20 -7.74 -13.82 18.28
CA ASP A 20 -7.99 -13.25 19.60
C ASP A 20 -7.28 -11.90 19.74
N GLY A 21 -8.00 -10.89 20.24
CA GLY A 21 -7.48 -9.53 20.43
C GLY A 21 -7.85 -8.52 19.33
N LEU A 22 -8.51 -8.95 18.25
CA LEU A 22 -9.08 -8.04 17.25
C LEU A 22 -10.59 -7.92 17.41
N THR A 23 -11.07 -6.68 17.37
CA THR A 23 -12.51 -6.43 17.25
C THR A 23 -13.01 -6.79 15.85
N THR A 24 -14.29 -7.13 15.74
CA THR A 24 -14.95 -7.35 14.44
C THR A 24 -14.84 -6.14 13.51
N ALA A 25 -14.88 -4.92 14.05
CA ALA A 25 -14.72 -3.70 13.27
C ALA A 25 -13.30 -3.57 12.66
N GLN A 26 -12.26 -3.85 13.44
CA GLN A 26 -10.88 -3.87 12.94
C GLN A 26 -10.72 -4.96 11.89
N ALA A 27 -11.22 -6.17 12.19
CA ALA A 27 -11.13 -7.30 11.29
C ALA A 27 -11.86 -7.10 9.97
N ALA A 28 -13.00 -6.38 9.96
CA ALA A 28 -13.72 -6.08 8.74
C ALA A 28 -12.97 -5.09 7.81
N ALA A 29 -12.08 -4.26 8.35
CA ALA A 29 -11.30 -3.29 7.58
C ALA A 29 -10.05 -3.91 6.90
N LEU A 30 -9.56 -5.06 7.41
CA LEU A 30 -8.33 -5.70 6.93
C LEU A 30 -8.43 -6.33 5.53
N PRO A 31 -9.49 -7.08 5.15
CA PRO A 31 -9.46 -7.93 3.97
C PRO A 31 -9.21 -7.16 2.69
N LEU A 32 -9.92 -6.06 2.48
CA LEU A 32 -9.78 -5.30 1.23
C LEU A 32 -8.38 -4.67 1.12
N ALA A 33 -7.97 -3.93 2.16
CA ALA A 33 -6.74 -3.15 2.10
C ALA A 33 -5.49 -4.03 2.24
N GLY A 34 -5.50 -4.96 3.19
CA GLY A 34 -4.37 -5.86 3.47
C GLY A 34 -4.11 -6.86 2.35
N THR A 35 -5.16 -7.47 1.76
CA THR A 35 -4.94 -8.42 0.64
C THR A 35 -4.47 -7.71 -0.62
N THR A 36 -4.94 -6.48 -0.85
CA THR A 36 -4.44 -5.63 -1.95
C THR A 36 -2.96 -5.32 -1.76
N ALA A 37 -2.56 -4.84 -0.57
CA ALA A 37 -1.17 -4.57 -0.25
C ALA A 37 -0.29 -5.80 -0.43
N LEU A 38 -0.71 -6.95 0.11
CA LEU A 38 0.02 -8.21 -0.01
C LEU A 38 0.18 -8.67 -1.47
N ARG A 39 -0.87 -8.52 -2.28
CA ARG A 39 -0.82 -8.86 -3.72
C ARG A 39 0.13 -7.93 -4.47
N LEU A 40 0.14 -6.64 -4.16
CA LEU A 40 1.06 -5.67 -4.77
C LEU A 40 2.51 -6.02 -4.44
N LEU A 41 2.82 -6.33 -3.17
CA LEU A 41 4.18 -6.74 -2.77
C LEU A 41 4.61 -8.03 -3.45
N ARG A 42 3.73 -9.04 -3.50
CA ARG A 42 4.01 -10.30 -4.22
C ARG A 42 4.24 -10.08 -5.72
N THR A 43 3.57 -9.09 -6.31
CA THR A 43 3.73 -8.75 -7.74
C THR A 43 5.02 -7.96 -7.98
N ALA A 44 5.42 -7.10 -7.04
CA ALA A 44 6.69 -6.38 -7.09
C ALA A 44 7.89 -7.33 -6.98
N GLY A 45 7.74 -8.45 -6.26
CA GLY A 45 8.78 -9.47 -6.08
C GLY A 45 9.52 -9.29 -4.76
N ALA A 46 10.78 -9.73 -4.70
CA ALA A 46 11.64 -9.50 -3.53
C ALA A 46 11.97 -8.00 -3.46
N VAL A 47 11.59 -7.37 -2.34
CA VAL A 47 11.81 -5.92 -2.09
C VAL A 47 12.92 -5.66 -1.06
N THR A 48 13.57 -6.72 -0.57
CA THR A 48 14.66 -6.61 0.41
C THR A 48 15.83 -5.83 -0.19
N GLY A 49 16.24 -4.75 0.48
CA GLY A 49 17.30 -3.86 0.01
C GLY A 49 16.89 -2.94 -1.15
N SER A 50 15.63 -2.99 -1.60
CA SER A 50 15.12 -2.15 -2.67
C SER A 50 14.63 -0.80 -2.13
N ARG A 51 14.74 0.24 -2.95
CA ARG A 51 14.23 1.58 -2.69
C ARG A 51 12.81 1.70 -3.25
N LEU A 52 11.83 1.90 -2.36
CA LEU A 52 10.41 1.93 -2.69
C LEU A 52 9.86 3.34 -2.58
N LEU A 53 9.18 3.82 -3.63
CA LEU A 53 8.37 5.03 -3.57
C LEU A 53 6.89 4.66 -3.47
N LEU A 54 6.22 5.10 -2.40
CA LEU A 54 4.79 4.87 -2.17
C LEU A 54 4.01 6.17 -2.28
N THR A 55 3.14 6.29 -3.28
CA THR A 55 2.20 7.43 -3.37
C THR A 55 0.86 7.09 -2.74
N GLY A 56 0.22 8.07 -2.09
CA GLY A 56 -1.00 7.81 -1.33
C GLY A 56 -0.77 6.88 -0.13
N ALA A 57 0.44 6.90 0.43
CA ALA A 57 0.86 6.02 1.52
C ALA A 57 -0.03 6.14 2.77
N SER A 58 -0.61 7.32 3.01
CA SER A 58 -1.53 7.57 4.13
C SER A 58 -2.97 7.06 3.91
N GLY A 59 -3.23 6.41 2.77
CA GLY A 59 -4.52 5.80 2.46
C GLY A 59 -4.68 4.40 3.05
N GLY A 60 -5.90 3.85 2.90
CA GLY A 60 -6.25 2.54 3.46
C GLY A 60 -5.28 1.42 3.09
N VAL A 61 -4.84 1.32 1.82
CA VAL A 61 -3.87 0.31 1.36
C VAL A 61 -2.42 0.70 1.70
N GLY A 62 -2.11 1.99 1.68
CA GLY A 62 -0.73 2.49 1.82
C GLY A 62 -0.11 2.21 3.18
N HIS A 63 -0.91 2.26 4.25
CA HIS A 63 -0.46 1.86 5.59
C HIS A 63 -0.03 0.39 5.62
N TYR A 64 -0.84 -0.51 5.04
CA TYR A 64 -0.53 -1.94 4.95
C TYR A 64 0.55 -2.28 3.93
N LEU A 65 0.98 -1.32 3.09
CA LEU A 65 2.17 -1.50 2.25
C LEU A 65 3.43 -1.09 3.00
N THR A 66 3.37 0.03 3.73
CA THR A 66 4.54 0.63 4.40
C THR A 66 5.16 -0.32 5.41
N GLU A 67 4.35 -0.84 6.33
CA GLU A 67 4.81 -1.70 7.44
C GLU A 67 5.48 -3.00 6.96
N PRO A 68 4.84 -3.87 6.15
CA PRO A 68 5.48 -5.09 5.70
C PRO A 68 6.63 -4.84 4.71
N SER A 69 6.63 -3.74 3.96
CA SER A 69 7.78 -3.40 3.10
C SER A 69 9.00 -3.05 3.93
N ALA A 70 8.84 -2.20 4.93
CA ALA A 70 9.91 -1.86 5.86
C ALA A 70 10.39 -3.10 6.63
N ALA A 71 9.47 -3.93 7.11
CA ALA A 71 9.80 -5.20 7.79
C ALA A 71 10.51 -6.21 6.86
N ALA A 72 10.24 -6.18 5.55
CA ALA A 72 10.94 -6.99 4.55
C ALA A 72 12.35 -6.44 4.19
N GLY A 73 12.76 -5.31 4.79
CA GLY A 73 14.06 -4.68 4.58
C GLY A 73 14.11 -3.74 3.37
N ALA A 74 12.97 -3.25 2.90
CA ALA A 74 12.92 -2.21 1.87
C ALA A 74 13.12 -0.82 2.48
N GLU A 75 13.79 0.07 1.74
CA GLU A 75 13.88 1.49 2.09
C GLU A 75 12.67 2.23 1.52
N VAL A 76 11.70 2.53 2.39
CA VAL A 76 10.41 3.09 1.96
C VAL A 76 10.42 4.62 2.05
N THR A 77 10.26 5.29 0.90
CA THR A 77 9.91 6.71 0.80
C THR A 77 8.41 6.86 0.59
N ALA A 78 7.72 7.48 1.54
CA ALA A 78 6.29 7.66 1.50
C ALA A 78 5.88 9.10 1.16
N VAL A 79 5.03 9.26 0.15
CA VAL A 79 4.47 10.54 -0.27
C VAL A 79 3.11 10.76 0.41
N THR A 80 2.97 11.85 1.15
CA THR A 80 1.73 12.19 1.86
C THR A 80 1.51 13.69 1.97
N ALA A 81 0.26 14.14 1.83
CA ALA A 81 -0.08 15.56 1.77
C ALA A 81 0.16 16.37 3.07
N THR A 82 0.25 15.71 4.23
CA THR A 82 0.38 16.41 5.52
C THR A 82 1.42 15.76 6.43
N ALA A 83 2.06 16.56 7.27
CA ALA A 83 3.06 16.12 8.25
C ALA A 83 2.47 15.15 9.29
N GLU A 84 1.24 15.38 9.74
CA GLU A 84 0.53 14.51 10.68
C GLU A 84 0.39 13.08 10.14
N ARG A 85 -0.05 12.94 8.87
CA ARG A 85 -0.13 11.64 8.19
C ARG A 85 1.26 11.03 8.00
N GLY A 86 2.27 11.86 7.81
CA GLY A 86 3.68 11.45 7.74
C GLY A 86 4.23 10.89 9.05
N ALA A 87 3.80 11.40 10.20
CA ALA A 87 4.22 10.88 11.51
C ALA A 87 3.83 9.41 11.68
N ARG A 88 2.57 9.08 11.33
CA ARG A 88 2.10 7.69 11.37
C ARG A 88 2.88 6.77 10.44
N LEU A 89 3.24 7.25 9.24
CA LEU A 89 4.03 6.48 8.28
C LEU A 89 5.47 6.21 8.76
N ARG A 90 6.07 7.16 9.48
CA ARG A 90 7.37 6.94 10.14
C ARG A 90 7.28 5.87 11.22
N GLU A 91 6.22 5.88 12.03
CA GLU A 91 5.99 4.82 13.04
C GLU A 91 5.87 3.43 12.40
N LEU A 92 5.32 3.36 11.19
CA LEU A 92 5.20 2.13 10.41
C LEU A 92 6.52 1.73 9.69
N GLY A 93 7.61 2.48 9.85
CA GLY A 93 8.92 2.14 9.29
C GLY A 93 9.27 2.81 7.97
N ALA A 94 8.56 3.84 7.54
CA ALA A 94 8.99 4.65 6.39
C ALA A 94 10.33 5.36 6.69
N ALA A 95 11.33 5.12 5.85
CA ALA A 95 12.66 5.72 5.93
C ALA A 95 12.64 7.21 5.54
N GLY A 96 11.80 7.58 4.58
CA GLY A 96 11.63 8.95 4.12
C GLY A 96 10.16 9.34 4.03
N ILE A 97 9.84 10.60 4.37
CA ILE A 97 8.52 11.20 4.14
C ILE A 97 8.72 12.44 3.29
N VAL A 98 7.97 12.53 2.20
CA VAL A 98 7.92 13.70 1.32
C VAL A 98 6.46 14.13 1.12
N HIS A 99 6.25 15.39 0.76
CA HIS A 99 4.92 15.96 0.58
C HIS A 99 4.50 16.07 -0.88
N ALA A 100 5.47 16.02 -1.78
CA ALA A 100 5.26 15.90 -3.20
C ALA A 100 6.23 14.87 -3.81
N VAL A 101 5.90 14.34 -4.99
CA VAL A 101 6.71 13.31 -5.65
C VAL A 101 8.04 13.88 -6.14
N ASP A 102 8.05 15.14 -6.56
CA ASP A 102 9.23 15.88 -7.00
C ASP A 102 10.23 16.20 -5.87
N GLU A 103 9.79 16.10 -4.61
CA GLU A 103 10.65 16.20 -3.44
C GLU A 103 11.37 14.87 -3.12
N ALA A 104 11.00 13.77 -3.78
CA ALA A 104 11.60 12.45 -3.55
C ALA A 104 12.96 12.34 -4.26
N ASP A 105 14.02 12.06 -3.51
CA ASP A 105 15.38 12.01 -4.06
C ASP A 105 15.88 10.58 -4.32
N GLY A 106 16.45 10.40 -5.51
CA GLY A 106 17.19 9.22 -5.94
C GLY A 106 16.41 8.22 -6.82
N PRO A 107 17.13 7.25 -7.40
CA PRO A 107 16.48 6.17 -8.14
C PRO A 107 15.68 5.26 -7.20
N PHE A 108 14.48 4.89 -7.65
CA PHE A 108 13.62 3.91 -6.98
C PHE A 108 13.56 2.64 -7.81
N ASP A 109 13.68 1.48 -7.16
CA ASP A 109 13.57 0.18 -7.83
C ASP A 109 12.10 -0.18 -8.09
N VAL A 110 11.22 0.24 -7.18
CA VAL A 110 9.78 -0.03 -7.25
C VAL A 110 9.00 1.22 -6.87
N VAL A 111 8.08 1.62 -7.75
CA VAL A 111 7.12 2.70 -7.47
C VAL A 111 5.73 2.08 -7.39
N LEU A 112 5.08 2.20 -6.23
CA LEU A 112 3.69 1.82 -6.04
C LEU A 112 2.86 3.07 -5.98
N GLU A 113 2.13 3.31 -7.06
CA GLU A 113 1.34 4.52 -7.22
C GLU A 113 -0.14 4.25 -6.95
N ARG A 114 -0.74 5.09 -6.10
CA ARG A 114 -2.18 5.25 -6.12
C ARG A 114 -2.55 6.18 -7.27
N CYS A 115 -3.02 5.60 -8.37
CA CYS A 115 -3.59 6.38 -9.47
C CYS A 115 -4.75 7.24 -8.93
N PRO A 116 -4.67 8.59 -9.01
CA PRO A 116 -5.81 9.43 -8.69
C PRO A 116 -6.94 9.18 -9.70
N ALA A 117 -8.19 9.46 -9.32
CA ALA A 117 -9.26 9.55 -10.30
C ALA A 117 -8.91 10.70 -11.27
N ALA A 118 -8.37 10.34 -12.44
CA ALA A 118 -7.98 11.19 -13.57
C ALA A 118 -7.50 12.61 -13.20
N THR A 119 -6.20 12.77 -12.96
CA THR A 119 -5.54 14.08 -13.06
C THR A 119 -4.18 13.94 -13.76
N GLY A 120 -4.26 13.64 -15.07
CA GLY A 120 -3.44 14.23 -16.13
C GLY A 120 -1.92 14.42 -16.00
N THR A 121 -1.19 13.65 -15.18
CA THR A 121 0.28 13.71 -15.17
C THR A 121 0.88 12.39 -15.67
N PRO A 122 1.62 12.39 -16.78
CA PRO A 122 2.30 11.20 -17.28
C PRO A 122 3.60 11.02 -16.50
N PHE A 123 3.66 10.06 -15.57
CA PHE A 123 4.95 9.60 -15.04
C PHE A 123 5.44 8.41 -15.86
N THR A 124 6.59 8.60 -16.52
CA THR A 124 7.36 7.55 -17.18
C THR A 124 8.60 7.29 -16.33
N ALA A 125 8.54 6.26 -15.49
CA ALA A 125 9.76 5.66 -14.94
C ALA A 125 10.34 4.71 -15.99
N PRO A 126 11.61 4.86 -16.41
CA PRO A 126 12.28 3.82 -17.20
C PRO A 126 12.68 2.68 -16.25
N CYS A 127 12.14 1.47 -16.49
CA CYS A 127 12.32 0.23 -15.72
C CYS A 127 11.53 0.20 -14.38
N GLY A 128 10.69 -0.77 -14.03
CA GLY A 128 10.29 -2.01 -14.69
C GLY A 128 9.33 -2.79 -13.80
N ARG A 129 8.13 -2.25 -13.52
CA ARG A 129 6.90 -2.98 -13.10
C ARG A 129 5.78 -1.99 -12.77
N CYS A 130 5.28 -1.29 -13.79
CA CYS A 130 3.98 -0.63 -13.68
C CYS A 130 2.91 -1.73 -13.78
N SER A 131 2.16 -2.00 -12.71
CA SER A 131 1.18 -3.11 -12.65
C SER A 131 -0.11 -2.86 -13.46
N GLN A 132 -0.12 -1.89 -14.38
CA GLN A 132 -1.20 -1.72 -15.35
C GLN A 132 -0.83 -2.37 -16.68
N ALA A 133 -1.14 -3.65 -16.82
CA ALA A 133 -1.26 -4.31 -18.12
C ALA A 133 -2.74 -4.63 -18.36
N PRO A 134 -3.45 -3.91 -19.25
CA PRO A 134 -4.79 -4.31 -19.69
C PRO A 134 -4.67 -5.47 -20.68
N ARG A 135 -5.53 -6.49 -20.54
CA ARG A 135 -5.96 -7.34 -21.65
C ARG A 135 -7.32 -6.85 -22.12
#